data_AF-A0AAF1BAS2-F1
#
_entry.id   AF-A0AAF1BAS2-F1
#
_cell.length_a   1.000
_cell.length_b   1.000
_cell.length_c   1.000
_cell.angle_alpha   90.00
_cell.angle_beta   90.00
_cell.angle_gamma   90.00
#
_symmetry.space_group_name_H-M   'P 1'
#
loop_
_entity.id
_entity.type
_entity.pdbx_description
1 polymer ?
#
loop_
_entity_poly.entity_id
_entity_poly.type
_entity_poly.pdbx_seq_one_letter_code
_entity_poly.pdbx_strand_id
1 'polypeptide(L)'
;MICIYNIIYSHLYKRLYSATKFILYTAGGSVFLLMGPTLNFATLVNQSYPVALEIILYIGFFIAFAVKSPIIPLHTWLPDGVLHIKI
;
A
#
# COMPACT_ATOMS: atom_id res chain seq x y z
N MET A 1 13.49 -10.59 36.06
CA MET A 1 13.15 -9.28 35.44
C MET A 1 13.70 -9.10 34.03
N ILE A 2 14.97 -9.40 33.73
CA ILE A 2 15.59 -9.20 32.39
C ILE A 2 14.89 -9.97 31.24
N CYS A 3 14.39 -11.18 31.48
CA CYS A 3 13.74 -11.99 30.44
C CYS A 3 12.42 -11.36 29.95
N ILE A 4 11.63 -10.79 30.86
CA ILE A 4 10.36 -10.10 30.54
C ILE A 4 10.64 -8.85 29.71
N TYR A 5 11.69 -8.09 30.05
CA TYR A 5 12.06 -6.88 29.33
C TYR A 5 12.45 -7.18 27.87
N ASN A 6 13.24 -8.24 27.64
CA ASN A 6 13.62 -8.69 26.29
C ASN A 6 12.41 -9.17 25.46
N ILE A 7 11.45 -9.87 26.07
CA ILE A 7 10.22 -10.31 25.40
C ILE A 7 9.37 -9.11 24.98
N ILE A 8 9.20 -8.13 25.87
CA ILE A 8 8.44 -6.90 25.56
C ILE A 8 9.13 -6.12 24.45
N TYR A 9 10.45 -5.94 24.52
CA TYR A 9 11.22 -5.24 23.48
C TYR A 9 11.11 -5.92 22.11
N SER A 10 11.27 -7.24 22.06
CA SER A 10 11.14 -8.02 20.82
C SER A 10 9.75 -7.88 20.19
N HIS A 11 8.69 -7.95 21.01
CA HIS A 11 7.33 -7.82 20.51
C HIS A 11 7.01 -6.38 20.06
N LEU A 12 7.47 -5.38 20.79
CA LEU A 12 7.27 -3.97 20.43
C LEU A 12 7.98 -3.64 19.10
N TYR A 13 9.20 -4.14 18.92
CA TYR A 13 9.98 -3.95 17.69
C TYR A 13 9.25 -4.50 16.44
N LYS A 14 8.69 -5.72 16.52
CA LYS A 14 7.93 -6.33 15.42
C LYS A 14 6.67 -5.53 15.05
N ARG A 15 5.98 -4.95 16.05
CA ARG A 15 4.78 -4.12 15.83
C ARG A 15 5.11 -2.79 15.17
N LEU A 16 6.19 -2.14 15.61
CA LEU A 16 6.68 -0.88 15.02
C LEU A 16 7.09 -1.08 13.56
N TYR A 17 7.84 -2.15 13.25
CA TYR A 17 8.27 -2.47 11.89
C TYR A 17 7.09 -2.69 10.92
N SER A 18 6.06 -3.43 11.34
CA SER A 18 4.84 -3.66 10.55
C SER A 18 4.05 -2.35 10.34
N ALA A 19 3.92 -1.52 11.38
CA ALA A 19 3.23 -0.23 11.30
C ALA A 19 3.93 0.77 10.37
N THR A 20 5.26 0.86 10.42
CA THR A 20 6.03 1.74 9.54
C THR A 20 5.85 1.37 8.07
N LYS A 21 5.90 0.07 7.75
CA LYS A 21 5.63 -0.42 6.39
C LYS A 21 4.24 -0.03 5.90
N PHE A 22 3.21 -0.24 6.73
CA PHE A 22 1.83 0.12 6.39
C PHE A 22 1.67 1.61 6.07
N ILE A 23 2.27 2.48 6.89
CA ILE A 23 2.24 3.93 6.68
C ILE A 23 2.98 4.29 5.38
N LEU A 24 4.16 3.71 5.14
CA LEU A 24 4.93 3.98 3.91
C LEU A 24 4.16 3.59 2.64
N TYR A 25 3.53 2.41 2.62
CA TYR A 25 2.74 1.94 1.47
C TYR A 25 1.50 2.79 1.25
N THR A 26 0.80 3.18 2.33
CA THR A 26 -0.41 4.00 2.23
C THR A 26 -0.10 5.44 1.84
N ALA A 27 0.96 6.03 2.40
CA ALA A 27 1.42 7.38 2.08
C ALA A 27 1.94 7.46 0.64
N GLY A 28 2.73 6.47 0.20
CA GLY A 28 3.22 6.38 -1.17
C GLY A 28 2.08 6.29 -2.20
N GLY A 29 1.06 5.48 -1.93
CA GLY A 29 -0.14 5.41 -2.77
C GLY A 29 -0.93 6.72 -2.80
N SER A 30 -1.03 7.44 -1.68
CA SER A 30 -1.70 8.75 -1.61
C SER A 30 -0.98 9.82 -2.45
N VAL A 31 0.35 9.88 -2.38
CA VAL A 31 1.16 10.83 -3.17
C VAL A 31 1.05 10.52 -4.66
N PHE A 32 1.02 9.25 -5.06
CA PHE A 32 0.82 8.87 -6.46
C PHE A 32 -0.52 9.36 -7.03
N LEU A 33 -1.60 9.26 -6.24
CA LEU A 33 -2.91 9.80 -6.64
C LEU A 33 -2.94 11.33 -6.66
N LEU A 34 -2.23 11.99 -5.75
CA LEU A 34 -2.17 13.45 -5.66
C LEU A 34 -1.34 14.08 -6.78
N MET A 35 -0.35 13.35 -7.32
CA MET A 35 0.46 13.82 -8.44
C MET A 35 -0.32 13.85 -9.78
N GLY A 36 -1.55 13.34 -9.79
CA GLY A 36 -2.45 13.42 -10.95
C GLY A 36 -2.92 14.86 -11.24
N PRO A 37 -3.41 15.13 -12.46
CA PRO A 37 -3.88 16.46 -12.86
C PRO A 37 -5.06 16.93 -11.99
N THR A 38 -5.19 18.25 -11.84
CA THR A 38 -6.28 18.91 -11.11
C THR A 38 -7.64 18.36 -11.57
N LEU A 39 -8.39 17.76 -10.63
CA LEU A 39 -9.66 17.06 -10.86
C LEU A 39 -10.82 18.02 -11.12
N ASN A 40 -10.73 18.85 -12.15
CA ASN A 40 -11.88 19.55 -12.70
C ASN A 40 -12.62 18.58 -13.63
N PHE A 41 -13.65 17.91 -13.09
CA PHE A 41 -14.44 16.90 -13.81
C PHE A 41 -15.00 17.43 -15.15
N ALA A 42 -15.36 18.72 -15.22
CA ALA A 42 -15.94 19.33 -16.42
C ALA A 42 -14.94 19.48 -17.59
N THR A 43 -13.64 19.67 -17.30
CA THR A 43 -12.60 19.82 -18.33
C THR A 43 -11.96 18.49 -18.70
N LEU A 44 -11.91 17.53 -17.77
CA LEU A 44 -11.34 16.19 -18.00
C LEU A 44 -12.18 15.33 -18.96
N VAL A 45 -13.51 15.39 -18.87
CA VAL A 45 -14.40 14.59 -19.73
C VAL A 45 -14.37 15.06 -21.19
N ASN A 46 -14.07 16.33 -21.42
CA ASN A 46 -14.06 16.94 -22.76
C ASN A 46 -12.67 16.92 -23.42
N GLN A 47 -11.62 16.47 -22.73
CA GLN A 47 -10.29 16.33 -23.33
C GLN A 47 -10.18 15.00 -24.07
N SER A 48 -9.81 15.07 -25.34
CA SER A 48 -9.36 13.88 -26.09
C SER A 48 -7.95 13.52 -25.64
N TYR A 49 -7.82 12.43 -24.88
CA TYR A 49 -6.53 11.85 -24.51
C TYR A 49 -6.11 10.80 -25.54
N PRO A 50 -4.82 10.72 -25.91
CA PRO A 50 -4.32 9.63 -26.74
C PRO A 50 -4.42 8.30 -25.98
N VAL A 51 -4.92 7.26 -26.65
CA VAL A 51 -5.19 5.91 -26.09
C VAL A 51 -3.98 5.33 -25.32
N ALA A 52 -2.76 5.60 -25.78
CA ALA A 52 -1.55 5.15 -25.11
C ALA A 52 -1.37 5.73 -23.69
N LEU A 53 -1.76 7.00 -23.48
CA LEU A 53 -1.66 7.67 -22.19
C LEU A 53 -2.72 7.15 -21.21
N GLU A 54 -3.92 6.86 -21.73
CA GLU A 54 -5.01 6.25 -20.96
C GLU A 54 -4.61 4.86 -20.43
N ILE A 55 -4.01 4.01 -21.27
CA ILE A 55 -3.52 2.69 -20.86
C ILE A 55 -2.45 2.79 -19.76
N ILE A 56 -1.50 3.73 -19.87
CA ILE A 56 -0.44 3.91 -18.87
C ILE A 56 -1.04 4.38 -17.53
N LEU A 57 -1.99 5.32 -17.56
CA LEU A 57 -2.68 5.78 -16.36
C LEU A 57 -3.49 4.67 -15.70
N TYR A 58 -4.20 3.85 -16.49
CA TYR A 58 -4.93 2.70 -15.97
C TYR A 58 -4.01 1.64 -15.35
N ILE A 59 -2.88 1.33 -15.98
CA ILE A 59 -1.90 0.37 -15.43
C ILE A 59 -1.25 0.95 -14.16
N GLY A 60 -0.90 2.24 -14.14
CA GLY A 60 -0.36 2.90 -12.95
C GLY A 60 -1.35 2.90 -11.79
N PHE A 61 -2.62 3.20 -12.06
CA PHE A 61 -3.71 3.11 -11.08
C PHE A 61 -3.91 1.67 -10.59
N PHE A 62 -3.88 0.69 -11.50
CA PHE A 62 -4.00 -0.72 -11.17
C PHE A 62 -2.87 -1.21 -10.27
N ILE A 63 -1.61 -0.81 -10.53
CA ILE A 63 -0.45 -1.14 -9.69
C ILE A 63 -0.57 -0.48 -8.31
N ALA A 64 -0.94 0.80 -8.25
CA ALA A 64 -1.17 1.49 -6.99
C ALA A 64 -2.26 0.82 -6.15
N PHE A 65 -3.31 0.32 -6.81
CA PHE A 65 -4.37 -0.45 -6.14
C PHE A 65 -3.91 -1.86 -5.75
N ALA A 66 -3.09 -2.53 -6.56
CA ALA A 66 -2.54 -3.85 -6.26
C ALA A 66 -1.59 -3.84 -5.06
N VAL A 67 -0.85 -2.74 -4.85
CA VAL A 67 -0.02 -2.54 -3.64
C VAL A 67 -0.88 -2.36 -2.39
N LYS A 68 -2.11 -1.85 -2.53
CA LYS A 68 -3.05 -1.64 -1.42
C LYS A 68 -4.00 -2.81 -1.19
N SER A 69 -4.28 -3.59 -2.23
CA SER A 69 -5.23 -4.70 -2.23
C SER A 69 -4.64 -5.92 -1.56
N PRO A 70 -5.43 -6.67 -0.76
CA PRO A 70 -4.93 -7.84 -0.08
C PRO A 70 -4.65 -9.06 -0.99
N ILE A 71 -3.64 -9.02 -1.87
CA ILE A 71 -3.23 -10.10 -2.78
C ILE A 71 -1.99 -10.85 -2.24
N ILE A 72 -2.19 -12.10 -1.82
CA ILE A 72 -1.10 -13.05 -1.50
C ILE A 72 -0.35 -13.34 -2.82
N PRO A 73 0.96 -13.02 -2.94
CA PRO A 73 1.99 -13.13 -1.91
C PRO A 73 2.63 -11.79 -1.48
N LEU A 74 2.03 -10.62 -1.75
CA LEU A 74 2.66 -9.31 -1.48
C LEU A 74 2.44 -8.79 -0.05
N HIS A 75 1.68 -9.50 0.80
CA HIS A 75 1.38 -9.18 2.22
C HIS A 75 2.52 -9.43 3.21
N THR A 76 3.77 -9.14 2.83
CA THR A 76 4.93 -9.31 3.71
C THR A 76 4.97 -8.31 4.90
N TRP A 77 3.99 -7.40 4.99
CA TRP A 77 3.80 -6.50 6.14
C TRP A 77 2.93 -7.10 7.24
N LEU A 78 2.12 -8.12 6.94
CA LEU A 78 1.36 -8.84 7.96
C LEU A 78 2.34 -9.77 8.68
N PRO A 79 2.44 -9.73 10.02
CA PRO A 79 3.25 -10.69 10.75
C PRO A 79 2.76 -12.12 10.44
N ASP A 80 3.70 -12.99 10.08
CA ASP A 80 3.52 -14.34 9.51
C ASP A 80 2.86 -15.37 10.45
N GLY A 81 2.22 -14.91 11.53
CA GLY A 81 1.54 -15.78 12.50
C GLY A 81 0.14 -16.26 12.08
N VAL A 82 -0.44 -15.67 11.02
CA VAL A 82 -1.83 -15.96 10.60
C VAL A 82 -1.94 -17.11 9.59
N LEU A 83 -0.84 -17.48 8.93
CA LEU A 83 -0.79 -18.55 7.93
C LEU A 83 -0.78 -19.96 8.53
N HIS A 84 -0.57 -20.09 9.85
CA HIS A 84 -0.43 -21.38 10.52
C HIS A 84 -1.73 -21.91 11.20
N ILE A 85 -2.90 -21.31 10.90
CA ILE A 85 -4.19 -21.63 11.55
C ILE A 85 -5.34 -21.89 10.53
N LYS A 86 -5.08 -21.92 9.22
CA LYS A 86 -6.10 -22.36 8.25
C LYS A 86 -5.51 -23.31 7.20
N ILE A 87 -5.51 -24.59 7.56
CA ILE A 87 -5.63 -25.73 6.63
C ILE A 87 -6.70 -26.65 7.22
#